data_AF-A0A2Z7CG82-F1
#
_entry.id   AF-A0A2Z7CG82-F1
#
_cell.length_a   1.000
_cell.length_b   1.000
_cell.length_c   1.000
_cell.angle_alpha   90.00
_cell.angle_beta   90.00
_cell.angle_gamma   90.00
#
_symmetry.space_group_name_H-M   'P 1'
#
loop_
_entity.id
_entity.type
_entity.pdbx_description
1 polymer ?
#
loop_
_entity_poly.entity_id
_entity_poly.type
_entity_poly.pdbx_seq_one_letter_code
_entity_poly.pdbx_strand_id
1 'polypeptide(L)'
;MLMEGASKDRLTFGKMGYGMLRNVFDRHEIDRYDVKQVICSVCDTEQPVRFLAPSCAILCSNPMFMIDKGLFHCDDCGICRIGGRENYFHCSKCGSCYSVSLRNNHLCVENSMRHHCPICYEYLFDSMKDTAVMKCGHTMHCECYHEMIKREKYCCPICSRSIMDMSRAWEMIDEEIEATVMPDEYRNKKVWILCNDCNDTTEVYFHIIGQKCSHCGSYNTRTIAPPVLPQ
;
A
#
# COMPACT_ATOMS: atom_id res chain seq x y z
N MET A 1 -24.36 34.57 -30.13
CA MET A 1 -25.20 34.87 -28.96
C MET A 1 -25.92 33.57 -28.61
N LEU A 2 -25.37 32.75 -27.70
CA LEU A 2 -25.66 32.72 -26.23
C LEU A 2 -27.16 32.41 -26.01
N MET A 3 -27.62 31.33 -25.38
CA MET A 3 -27.22 30.62 -24.14
C MET A 3 -27.68 29.13 -24.22
N GLU A 4 -26.87 28.11 -23.87
CA GLU A 4 -26.72 27.41 -22.55
C GLU A 4 -28.02 26.75 -22.02
N GLY A 5 -28.07 25.51 -21.51
CA GLY A 5 -27.08 24.48 -21.23
C GLY A 5 -27.82 23.20 -20.78
N ALA A 6 -27.46 22.04 -21.31
CA ALA A 6 -28.05 20.76 -20.96
C ALA A 6 -27.47 20.24 -19.63
N SER A 7 -28.27 20.18 -18.58
CA SER A 7 -27.90 19.58 -17.28
C SER A 7 -27.67 18.08 -17.47
N LYS A 8 -26.39 17.71 -17.49
CA LYS A 8 -25.89 16.38 -17.12
C LYS A 8 -25.94 16.25 -15.59
N ASP A 9 -25.84 15.02 -15.12
CA ASP A 9 -25.69 14.60 -13.71
C ASP A 9 -26.99 14.25 -12.96
N ARG A 10 -27.55 13.10 -13.33
CA ARG A 10 -28.57 12.39 -12.56
C ARG A 10 -27.99 11.03 -12.12
N LEU A 11 -27.24 11.01 -11.02
CA LEU A 11 -26.70 9.78 -10.42
C LEU A 11 -27.75 9.14 -9.49
N THR A 12 -28.44 8.11 -9.97
CA THR A 12 -29.36 7.31 -9.14
C THR A 12 -28.58 6.19 -8.43
N PHE A 13 -28.43 6.28 -7.10
CA PHE A 13 -27.86 5.21 -6.27
C PHE A 13 -28.93 4.17 -5.92
N GLY A 14 -29.14 3.19 -6.81
CA GLY A 14 -30.07 2.08 -6.57
C GLY A 14 -29.40 0.83 -5.98
N LYS A 15 -30.13 0.17 -5.07
CA LYS A 15 -29.81 -1.06 -4.31
C LYS A 15 -29.14 -2.18 -5.12
N MET A 16 -27.90 -2.56 -4.76
CA MET A 16 -27.35 -3.92 -4.68
C MET A 16 -25.83 -3.88 -4.49
N GLY A 17 -25.33 -4.39 -3.36
CA GLY A 17 -23.91 -4.65 -3.12
C GLY A 17 -23.04 -3.40 -2.92
N TYR A 18 -22.05 -3.48 -2.03
CA TYR A 18 -20.97 -2.51 -1.95
C TYR A 18 -20.12 -2.63 -3.23
N GLY A 19 -20.55 -1.96 -4.29
CA GLY A 19 -19.86 -1.82 -5.55
C GLY A 19 -20.18 -0.43 -6.11
N MET A 20 -19.21 0.48 -6.03
CA MET A 20 -19.29 1.75 -6.75
C MET A 20 -19.45 1.47 -8.25
N LEU A 21 -20.37 2.22 -8.87
CA LEU A 21 -20.67 2.32 -10.31
C LEU A 21 -21.56 1.21 -10.91
N ARG A 22 -22.70 1.64 -11.51
CA ARG A 22 -23.58 0.81 -12.37
C ARG A 22 -22.92 0.37 -13.68
N ASN A 23 -21.71 0.84 -13.97
CA ASN A 23 -20.93 0.49 -15.14
C ASN A 23 -19.44 0.68 -14.82
N VAL A 24 -18.62 -0.36 -14.98
CA VAL A 24 -17.17 -0.33 -14.67
C VAL A 24 -16.41 0.64 -15.60
N PHE A 25 -17.06 1.06 -16.71
CA PHE A 25 -16.55 2.01 -17.68
C PHE A 25 -16.83 3.49 -17.35
N ASP A 26 -17.74 3.80 -16.41
CA ASP A 26 -18.06 5.18 -16.00
C ASP A 26 -17.27 5.59 -14.74
N ARG A 27 -15.96 5.34 -14.71
CA ARG A 27 -15.11 5.94 -13.68
C ARG A 27 -14.95 7.43 -14.00
N HIS A 28 -15.75 8.24 -13.33
CA HIS A 28 -15.62 9.69 -13.33
C HIS A 28 -15.23 10.13 -11.92
N GLU A 29 -14.28 11.06 -11.84
CA GLU A 29 -13.89 11.70 -10.60
C GLU A 29 -14.93 12.78 -10.28
N ILE A 30 -15.51 12.72 -9.08
CA ILE A 30 -16.49 13.70 -8.60
C ILE A 30 -15.81 14.47 -7.47
N ASP A 31 -15.81 15.81 -7.57
CA ASP A 31 -15.43 16.63 -6.43
C ASP A 31 -16.54 16.57 -5.37
N ARG A 32 -16.21 15.96 -4.22
CA ARG A 32 -17.13 15.85 -3.08
C ARG A 32 -17.59 17.19 -2.52
N TYR A 33 -16.83 18.27 -2.74
CA TYR A 33 -17.17 19.60 -2.28
C TYR A 33 -18.21 20.29 -3.20
N ASP A 34 -18.32 19.85 -4.45
CA ASP A 34 -19.30 20.36 -5.42
C ASP A 34 -20.69 19.70 -5.28
N VAL A 35 -20.76 18.56 -4.57
CA VAL A 35 -22.02 17.85 -4.33
C VAL A 35 -22.89 18.62 -3.34
N LYS A 36 -24.05 19.13 -3.80
CA LYS A 36 -24.99 19.92 -2.98
C LYS A 36 -26.23 19.15 -2.53
N GLN A 37 -26.63 18.13 -3.29
CA GLN A 37 -27.83 17.33 -3.09
C GLN A 37 -27.50 15.84 -3.14
N VAL A 38 -28.22 15.03 -2.36
CA VAL A 38 -28.10 13.57 -2.31
C VAL A 38 -29.47 12.93 -2.29
N ILE A 39 -29.58 11.72 -2.82
CA ILE A 39 -30.82 10.91 -2.78
C ILE A 39 -30.59 9.75 -1.81
N CYS A 40 -31.50 9.58 -0.85
CA CYS A 40 -31.43 8.47 0.10
C CYS A 40 -31.73 7.13 -0.59
N SER A 41 -30.88 6.12 -0.43
CA SER A 41 -31.10 4.79 -1.01
C SER A 41 -32.17 3.93 -0.30
N VAL A 42 -32.64 4.38 0.88
CA VAL A 42 -33.66 3.67 1.68
C VAL A 42 -35.06 4.19 1.34
N CYS A 43 -35.24 5.51 1.29
CA CYS A 43 -36.54 6.17 1.11
C CYS A 43 -36.68 6.99 -0.19
N ASP A 44 -35.64 7.04 -1.03
CA ASP A 44 -35.60 7.77 -2.31
C ASP A 44 -35.85 9.29 -2.23
N THR A 45 -35.82 9.87 -1.02
CA THR A 45 -35.94 11.33 -0.83
C THR A 45 -34.66 12.05 -1.25
N GLU A 46 -34.81 13.06 -2.10
CA GLU A 46 -33.76 14.06 -2.39
C GLU A 46 -33.66 15.07 -1.24
N GLN A 47 -32.44 15.29 -0.75
CA GLN A 47 -32.17 16.15 0.39
C GLN A 47 -30.78 16.80 0.25
N PRO A 48 -30.56 17.99 0.84
CA PRO A 48 -29.25 18.63 0.78
C PRO A 48 -28.25 17.88 1.67
N VAL A 49 -26.97 17.87 1.28
CA VAL A 49 -25.88 17.12 1.99
C VAL A 49 -25.80 17.42 3.49
N ARG A 50 -26.20 18.63 3.90
CA ARG A 50 -26.20 19.09 5.30
C ARG A 50 -27.42 18.64 6.15
N PHE A 51 -28.50 18.17 5.53
CA PHE A 51 -29.67 17.64 6.22
C PHE A 51 -29.82 16.18 5.83
N LEU A 52 -29.39 15.27 6.72
CA LEU A 52 -29.88 13.91 6.62
C LEU A 52 -31.02 13.70 7.60
N ALA A 53 -32.14 13.22 7.08
CA ALA A 53 -33.28 12.80 7.88
C ALA A 53 -32.82 11.87 9.03
N PRO A 54 -33.45 11.93 10.22
CA PRO A 54 -33.02 11.17 11.40
C PRO A 54 -32.85 9.66 11.17
N SER A 55 -33.59 9.09 10.21
CA SER A 55 -33.55 7.67 9.84
C SER A 55 -32.47 7.29 8.83
N CYS A 56 -31.77 8.26 8.21
CA CYS A 56 -30.98 8.04 6.99
C CYS A 56 -29.64 8.79 7.00
N ALA A 57 -28.94 8.89 8.14
CA ALA A 57 -27.74 9.72 8.29
C ALA A 57 -26.42 9.03 7.90
N ILE A 58 -25.98 9.21 6.66
CA ILE A 58 -24.59 9.06 6.21
C ILE A 58 -23.83 10.41 6.31
N LEU A 59 -22.67 10.36 6.97
CA LEU A 59 -21.53 11.31 7.02
C LEU A 59 -21.45 12.36 8.15
N CYS A 60 -20.50 12.07 9.05
CA CYS A 60 -19.65 12.89 9.92
C CYS A 60 -20.24 14.01 10.82
N SER A 61 -21.53 14.33 10.75
CA SER A 61 -22.15 15.35 11.63
C SER A 61 -23.23 14.82 12.57
N ASN A 62 -23.67 13.57 12.42
CA ASN A 62 -24.66 12.97 13.31
C ASN A 62 -23.97 12.08 14.37
N PRO A 63 -24.02 12.43 15.67
CA PRO A 63 -23.41 11.63 16.73
C PRO A 63 -23.94 10.19 16.80
N MET A 64 -25.14 9.92 16.29
CA MET A 64 -25.78 8.61 16.38
C MET A 64 -25.12 7.51 15.51
N PHE A 65 -24.45 7.88 14.40
CA PHE A 65 -23.69 6.94 13.55
C PHE A 65 -22.22 6.79 13.96
N MET A 66 -21.72 7.69 14.81
CA MET A 66 -20.34 7.65 15.30
C MET A 66 -20.11 6.47 16.25
N ILE A 67 -21.17 6.00 16.92
CA ILE A 67 -21.08 5.11 18.07
C ILE A 67 -20.94 3.63 17.64
N ASP A 68 -21.64 3.18 16.61
CA ASP A 68 -21.75 1.74 16.31
C ASP A 68 -20.54 1.17 15.53
N LYS A 69 -19.81 2.02 14.79
CA LYS A 69 -18.62 1.61 14.01
C LYS A 69 -17.34 2.33 14.42
N GLY A 70 -17.38 3.14 15.48
CA GLY A 70 -16.25 3.97 15.90
C GLY A 70 -15.75 4.90 14.79
N LEU A 71 -16.66 5.55 14.05
CA LEU A 71 -16.27 6.50 13.01
C LEU A 71 -15.62 7.71 13.68
N PHE A 72 -14.52 8.23 13.12
CA PHE A 72 -13.89 9.46 13.59
C PHE A 72 -13.28 10.26 12.44
N HIS A 73 -13.22 11.58 12.58
CA HIS A 73 -12.56 12.47 11.61
C HIS A 73 -11.11 12.74 12.01
N CYS A 74 -10.18 12.70 11.05
CA CYS A 74 -8.82 13.20 11.26
C CYS A 74 -8.67 14.52 10.49
N ASP A 75 -8.53 15.62 11.23
CA ASP A 75 -8.40 16.97 10.66
C ASP A 75 -7.15 17.09 9.76
N ASP A 76 -6.03 16.51 10.19
CA ASP A 76 -4.76 16.53 9.43
C ASP A 76 -4.85 15.78 8.09
N CYS A 77 -5.67 14.71 8.02
CA CYS A 77 -5.88 13.97 6.78
C CYS A 77 -7.04 14.51 5.94
N GLY A 78 -7.99 15.25 6.54
CA GLY A 78 -9.21 15.71 5.88
C GLY A 78 -10.17 14.59 5.47
N ILE A 79 -10.13 13.44 6.14
CA ILE A 79 -10.99 12.26 5.86
C ILE A 79 -11.53 11.62 7.15
N CYS A 80 -12.70 11.01 7.06
CA CYS A 80 -13.29 10.21 8.13
C CYS A 80 -12.80 8.75 8.03
N ARG A 81 -12.43 8.14 9.16
CA ARG A 81 -11.92 6.76 9.30
C ARG A 81 -12.83 5.94 10.21
N ILE A 82 -12.83 4.62 10.05
CA ILE A 82 -13.65 3.66 10.81
C ILE A 82 -12.74 2.85 11.75
N GLY A 83 -13.24 2.45 12.93
CA GLY A 83 -12.53 1.55 13.85
C GLY A 83 -12.05 2.19 15.16
N GLY A 84 -12.54 3.38 15.51
CA GLY A 84 -12.30 4.05 16.80
C GLY A 84 -11.05 4.92 16.80
N ARG A 85 -11.15 6.16 17.30
CA ARG A 85 -10.02 7.12 17.33
C ARG A 85 -8.84 6.57 18.13
N GLU A 86 -9.10 5.82 19.18
CA GLU A 86 -8.13 5.20 20.09
C GLU A 86 -7.24 4.16 19.42
N ASN A 87 -7.70 3.55 18.33
CA ASN A 87 -6.95 2.52 17.60
C ASN A 87 -6.05 3.08 16.50
N TYR A 88 -6.07 4.41 16.30
CA TYR A 88 -5.28 5.07 15.27
C TYR A 88 -4.43 6.21 15.83
N PHE A 89 -3.38 6.57 15.09
CA PHE A 89 -2.63 7.79 15.30
C PHE A 89 -2.29 8.43 13.96
N HIS A 90 -2.21 9.76 13.92
CA HIS A 90 -1.70 10.47 12.75
C HIS A 90 -0.17 10.54 12.82
N CYS A 91 0.51 10.10 11.76
CA CYS A 91 1.95 10.29 11.62
C CYS A 91 2.21 11.50 10.72
N SER A 92 2.66 12.61 11.30
CA SER A 92 2.91 13.86 10.56
C SER A 92 3.97 13.71 9.48
N LYS A 93 4.99 12.87 9.70
CA LYS A 93 6.05 12.60 8.70
C LYS A 93 5.52 11.83 7.49
N CYS A 94 4.64 10.85 7.71
CA CYS A 94 4.02 10.09 6.63
C CYS A 94 2.82 10.82 6.01
N GLY A 95 2.24 11.79 6.73
CA GLY A 95 1.03 12.52 6.35
C GLY A 95 -0.20 11.63 6.31
N SER A 96 -0.31 10.64 7.20
CA SER A 96 -1.37 9.61 7.17
C SER A 96 -1.67 9.01 8.54
N CYS A 97 -2.90 8.52 8.70
CA CYS A 97 -3.34 7.78 9.89
C CYS A 97 -2.99 6.30 9.79
N TYR A 98 -2.36 5.75 10.83
CA TYR A 98 -2.03 4.34 10.96
C TYR A 98 -2.65 3.74 12.22
N SER A 99 -2.78 2.41 12.24
CA SER A 99 -3.11 1.69 13.47
C SER A 99 -2.05 1.96 14.55
N VAL A 100 -2.46 2.06 15.82
CA VAL A 100 -1.54 2.22 16.97
C VAL A 100 -0.45 1.15 17.07
N SER A 101 -0.66 -0.03 16.48
CA SER A 101 0.36 -1.08 16.38
C SER A 101 1.62 -0.66 15.60
N LEU A 102 1.49 0.32 14.70
CA LEU A 102 2.59 0.87 13.91
C LEU A 102 3.27 2.08 14.59
N ARG A 103 2.78 2.50 15.76
CA ARG A 103 3.35 3.64 16.48
C ARG A 103 4.80 3.34 16.86
N ASN A 104 5.72 4.19 16.40
CA ASN A 104 7.18 4.08 16.63
C ASN A 104 7.85 2.80 16.08
N ASN A 105 7.18 2.01 15.24
CA ASN A 105 7.72 0.75 14.71
C ASN A 105 7.77 0.71 13.16
N HIS A 106 7.18 1.68 12.48
CA HIS A 106 7.23 1.73 11.01
C HIS A 106 8.37 2.63 10.52
N LEU A 107 8.97 2.26 9.39
CA LEU A 107 9.91 3.12 8.68
C LEU A 107 9.13 4.29 8.05
N CYS A 108 9.28 5.48 8.61
CA CYS A 108 8.57 6.66 8.11
C CYS A 108 9.15 7.12 6.76
N VAL A 109 8.42 6.87 5.68
CA VAL A 109 8.66 7.42 4.35
C VAL A 109 7.61 8.50 4.09
N GLU A 110 8.07 9.69 3.69
CA GLU A 110 7.19 10.82 3.38
C GLU A 110 6.18 10.43 2.32
N ASN A 111 4.92 10.81 2.53
CA ASN A 111 3.82 10.57 1.60
C ASN A 111 3.65 9.09 1.21
N SER A 112 4.04 8.17 2.10
CA SER A 112 4.02 6.72 1.86
C SER A 112 2.66 6.16 1.42
N MET A 113 1.54 6.81 1.78
CA MET A 113 0.19 6.44 1.34
C MET A 113 -0.36 7.29 0.19
N ARG A 114 0.33 8.35 -0.25
CA ARG A 114 -0.13 9.20 -1.38
C ARG A 114 0.31 8.65 -2.73
N HIS A 115 0.19 7.33 -2.89
CA HIS A 115 0.52 6.62 -4.11
C HIS A 115 -0.51 5.50 -4.33
N HIS A 116 -0.45 4.88 -5.51
CA HIS A 116 -1.29 3.75 -5.85
C HIS A 116 -0.70 2.46 -5.30
N CYS A 117 -1.58 1.53 -4.90
CA CYS A 117 -1.17 0.17 -4.55
C CYS A 117 -0.42 -0.46 -5.74
N PRO A 118 0.78 -1.03 -5.56
CA PRO A 118 1.58 -1.57 -6.66
C PRO A 118 0.98 -2.83 -7.30
N ILE A 119 -0.06 -3.41 -6.71
CA ILE A 119 -0.71 -4.64 -7.18
C ILE A 119 -2.05 -4.35 -7.87
N CYS A 120 -2.97 -3.67 -7.19
CA CYS A 120 -4.31 -3.39 -7.73
C CYS A 120 -4.47 -2.00 -8.36
N TYR A 121 -3.46 -1.14 -8.20
CA TYR A 121 -3.43 0.24 -8.72
C TYR A 121 -4.56 1.15 -8.22
N GLU A 122 -5.22 0.78 -7.12
CA GLU A 122 -6.15 1.66 -6.40
C GLU A 122 -5.35 2.63 -5.52
N TYR A 123 -5.80 3.88 -5.45
CA TYR A 123 -5.15 4.92 -4.65
C TYR A 123 -5.27 4.58 -3.16
N LEU A 124 -4.17 4.67 -2.41
CA LEU A 124 -4.12 4.15 -1.03
C LEU A 124 -4.74 5.10 0.00
N PHE A 125 -4.65 6.41 -0.22
CA PHE A 125 -4.97 7.40 0.82
C PHE A 125 -6.47 7.47 1.13
N ASP A 126 -7.32 7.46 0.11
CA ASP A 126 -8.79 7.56 0.19
C ASP A 126 -9.49 6.19 0.15
N SER A 127 -8.74 5.10 -0.08
CA SER A 127 -9.27 3.75 0.01
C SER A 127 -9.72 3.42 1.43
N MET A 128 -10.85 2.71 1.53
CA MET A 128 -11.39 2.19 2.77
C MET A 128 -10.76 0.84 3.17
N LYS A 129 -9.89 0.29 2.32
CA LYS A 129 -9.20 -0.99 2.56
C LYS A 129 -8.04 -0.79 3.53
N ASP A 130 -7.82 -1.79 4.36
CA ASP A 130 -6.65 -1.82 5.24
C ASP A 130 -5.35 -1.82 4.43
N THR A 131 -4.34 -1.15 4.97
CA THR A 131 -3.02 -1.03 4.33
C THR A 131 -1.92 -1.62 5.21
N ALA A 132 -1.02 -2.36 4.59
CA ALA A 132 0.19 -2.89 5.20
C ALA A 132 1.37 -1.97 4.89
N VAL A 133 2.17 -1.65 5.92
CA VAL A 133 3.45 -0.97 5.79
C VAL A 133 4.56 -2.03 5.85
N MET A 134 5.30 -2.20 4.76
CA MET A 134 6.39 -3.17 4.69
C MET A 134 7.63 -2.66 5.44
N LYS A 135 8.57 -3.55 5.77
CA LYS A 135 9.86 -3.18 6.42
C LYS A 135 10.68 -2.15 5.62
N CYS A 136 10.51 -2.13 4.30
CA CYS A 136 11.14 -1.14 3.43
C CYS A 136 10.44 0.25 3.44
N GLY A 137 9.36 0.42 4.22
CA GLY A 137 8.60 1.66 4.34
C GLY A 137 7.52 1.87 3.26
N HIS A 138 7.57 1.11 2.17
CA HIS A 138 6.53 1.14 1.15
C HIS A 138 5.22 0.53 1.66
N THR A 139 4.10 1.01 1.11
CA THR A 139 2.76 0.61 1.55
C THR A 139 1.97 -0.02 0.40
N MET A 140 1.06 -0.92 0.74
CA MET A 140 0.08 -1.52 -0.18
C MET A 140 -1.15 -1.97 0.60
N HIS A 141 -2.24 -2.37 -0.05
CA HIS A 141 -3.38 -2.97 0.64
C HIS A 141 -3.01 -4.29 1.32
N CYS A 142 -3.57 -4.55 2.50
CA CYS A 142 -3.36 -5.80 3.25
C CYS A 142 -3.74 -7.04 2.43
N GLU A 143 -4.85 -6.98 1.69
CA GLU A 143 -5.27 -8.08 0.80
C GLU A 143 -4.23 -8.37 -0.28
N CYS A 144 -3.69 -7.31 -0.90
CA CYS A 144 -2.65 -7.42 -1.93
C CYS A 144 -1.34 -7.98 -1.32
N TYR A 145 -0.99 -7.55 -0.12
CA TYR A 145 0.16 -8.06 0.63
C TYR A 145 0.03 -9.57 0.93
N HIS A 146 -1.13 -10.01 1.43
CA HIS A 146 -1.37 -11.43 1.71
C HIS A 146 -1.39 -12.29 0.45
N GLU A 147 -1.99 -11.81 -0.64
CA GLU A 147 -1.98 -12.52 -1.91
C GLU A 147 -0.56 -12.64 -2.49
N MET A 148 0.27 -11.61 -2.30
CA MET A 148 1.69 -11.63 -2.69
C MET A 148 2.45 -12.72 -1.91
N ILE A 149 2.28 -12.80 -0.59
CA ILE A 149 2.89 -13.85 0.26
C ILE A 149 2.39 -15.25 -0.13
N LYS A 150 1.09 -15.40 -0.37
CA LYS A 150 0.47 -16.68 -0.77
C LYS A 150 1.04 -17.21 -2.08
N ARG A 151 1.51 -16.33 -2.97
CA ARG A 151 2.18 -16.67 -4.24
C ARG A 151 3.71 -16.77 -4.12
N GLU A 152 4.21 -16.86 -2.89
CA GLU A 152 5.63 -16.98 -2.58
C GLU A 152 6.47 -15.82 -3.15
N LYS A 153 5.90 -14.61 -3.18
CA LYS A 153 6.59 -13.39 -3.58
C LYS A 153 6.96 -12.60 -2.32
N TYR A 154 8.23 -12.68 -1.94
CA TYR A 154 8.74 -12.09 -0.69
C TYR A 154 9.54 -10.80 -0.90
N CYS A 155 9.59 -10.27 -2.12
CA CYS A 155 10.26 -9.02 -2.44
C CYS A 155 9.24 -7.90 -2.68
N CYS A 156 9.54 -6.71 -2.17
CA CYS A 156 8.73 -5.53 -2.39
C CYS A 156 8.66 -5.20 -3.89
N PRO A 157 7.47 -5.04 -4.49
CA PRO A 157 7.36 -4.76 -5.93
C PRO A 157 7.88 -3.37 -6.35
N ILE A 158 8.14 -2.48 -5.38
CA ILE A 158 8.61 -1.11 -5.63
C ILE A 158 10.13 -1.01 -5.57
N CYS A 159 10.78 -1.73 -4.63
CA CYS A 159 12.22 -1.59 -4.37
C CYS A 159 12.99 -2.91 -4.30
N SER A 160 12.33 -4.05 -4.52
CA SER A 160 12.90 -5.40 -4.48
C SER A 160 13.48 -5.87 -3.15
N ARG A 161 13.47 -5.05 -2.08
CA ARG A 161 13.87 -5.45 -0.72
C ARG A 161 12.94 -6.54 -0.17
N SER A 162 13.50 -7.48 0.59
CA SER A 162 12.76 -8.53 1.30
C SER A 162 11.74 -7.91 2.26
N ILE A 163 10.49 -8.37 2.22
CA ILE A 163 9.38 -7.79 3.02
C ILE A 163 9.21 -8.45 4.40
N MET A 164 9.81 -9.62 4.59
CA MET A 164 9.77 -10.38 5.83
C MET A 164 11.16 -10.91 6.20
N ASP A 165 11.28 -11.57 7.35
CA ASP A 165 12.52 -12.25 7.71
C ASP A 165 12.75 -13.47 6.83
N MET A 166 13.89 -13.49 6.13
CA MET A 166 14.28 -14.55 5.19
C MET A 166 15.45 -15.40 5.73
N SER A 167 15.85 -15.23 6.99
CA SER A 167 17.04 -15.89 7.57
C SER A 167 17.05 -17.39 7.36
N ARG A 168 15.92 -18.07 7.63
CA ARG A 168 15.78 -19.52 7.39
C ARG A 168 15.92 -19.90 5.90
N ALA A 169 15.40 -19.07 4.99
CA ALA A 169 15.56 -19.32 3.57
C ALA A 169 17.02 -19.18 3.14
N TRP A 170 17.74 -18.22 3.72
CA TRP A 170 19.18 -18.03 3.49
C TRP A 170 20.02 -19.18 4.06
N GLU A 171 19.68 -19.70 5.24
CA GLU A 171 20.31 -20.90 5.82
C GLU A 171 20.17 -22.11 4.89
N MET A 172 18.98 -22.33 4.31
CA MET A 172 18.79 -23.42 3.33
C MET A 172 19.64 -23.24 2.07
N ILE A 173 19.87 -22.00 1.62
CA ILE A 173 20.77 -21.72 0.50
C ILE A 173 22.23 -21.95 0.89
N ASP A 174 22.62 -21.61 2.12
CA ASP A 174 23.96 -21.89 2.64
C ASP A 174 24.26 -23.41 2.62
N GLU A 175 23.32 -24.23 3.10
CA GLU A 175 23.44 -25.70 3.10
C GLU A 175 23.57 -26.26 1.67
N GLU A 176 22.76 -25.76 0.72
CA GLU A 176 22.82 -26.20 -0.68
C GLU A 176 24.14 -25.81 -1.37
N ILE A 177 24.70 -24.64 -1.02
CA ILE A 177 26.00 -24.20 -1.51
C ILE A 177 27.12 -25.09 -0.97
N GLU A 178 27.09 -25.46 0.30
CA GLU A 178 28.07 -26.38 0.89
C GLU A 178 27.99 -27.77 0.25
N ALA A 179 26.78 -28.26 -0.05
CA ALA A 179 26.56 -29.55 -0.69
C ALA A 179 26.94 -29.57 -2.19
N THR A 180 27.01 -28.40 -2.84
CA THR A 180 27.25 -28.28 -4.29
C THR A 180 28.66 -27.81 -4.60
N VAL A 181 29.55 -28.71 -4.99
CA VAL A 181 30.91 -28.34 -5.40
C VAL A 181 30.90 -27.60 -6.73
N MET A 182 31.44 -26.39 -6.76
CA MET A 182 31.59 -25.61 -8.00
C MET A 182 32.61 -26.24 -8.96
N PRO A 183 32.32 -26.28 -10.28
CA PRO A 183 33.29 -26.69 -11.29
C PRO A 183 34.55 -25.83 -11.24
N ASP A 184 35.70 -26.42 -11.59
CA ASP A 184 37.01 -25.77 -11.43
C ASP A 184 37.15 -24.47 -12.21
N GLU A 185 36.50 -24.35 -13.37
CA GLU A 185 36.47 -23.13 -14.19
C GLU A 185 35.80 -21.94 -13.47
N TYR A 186 34.91 -22.21 -12.51
CA TYR A 186 34.14 -21.20 -11.79
C TYR A 186 34.59 -21.05 -10.33
N ARG A 187 35.35 -22.00 -9.77
CA ARG A 187 35.74 -22.05 -8.35
C ARG A 187 36.35 -20.75 -7.83
N ASN A 188 37.17 -20.09 -8.65
CA ASN A 188 37.84 -18.83 -8.29
C ASN A 188 37.24 -17.61 -9.01
N LYS A 189 36.13 -17.78 -9.75
CA LYS A 189 35.48 -16.68 -10.44
C LYS A 189 34.82 -15.78 -9.40
N LYS A 190 35.11 -14.48 -9.47
CA LYS A 190 34.45 -13.46 -8.66
C LYS A 190 33.47 -12.64 -9.48
N VAL A 191 32.42 -12.17 -8.82
CA VAL A 191 31.40 -11.29 -9.40
C VAL A 191 31.07 -10.15 -8.45
N TRP A 192 30.76 -9.00 -9.01
CA TRP A 192 30.22 -7.87 -8.27
C TRP A 192 28.72 -8.02 -8.11
N ILE A 193 28.22 -7.80 -6.91
CA ILE A 193 26.79 -7.87 -6.60
C ILE A 193 26.30 -6.60 -5.92
N LEU A 194 25.04 -6.25 -6.16
CA LEU A 194 24.27 -5.30 -5.36
C LEU A 194 23.26 -6.09 -4.52
N CYS A 195 23.25 -5.86 -3.21
CA CYS A 195 22.25 -6.43 -2.32
C CYS A 195 21.00 -5.56 -2.25
N ASN A 196 19.83 -6.11 -2.55
CA ASN A 196 18.56 -5.37 -2.45
C ASN A 196 18.13 -5.14 -0.99
N ASP A 197 18.71 -5.86 -0.03
CA ASP A 197 18.36 -5.74 1.38
C ASP A 197 19.17 -4.65 2.09
N CYS A 198 20.50 -4.62 1.96
CA CYS A 198 21.33 -3.57 2.57
C CYS A 198 21.75 -2.44 1.62
N ASN A 199 21.51 -2.57 0.31
CA ASN A 199 21.98 -1.65 -0.74
C ASN A 199 23.51 -1.55 -0.90
N ASP A 200 24.28 -2.41 -0.25
CA ASP A 200 25.72 -2.45 -0.43
C ASP A 200 26.13 -3.19 -1.71
N THR A 201 27.29 -2.80 -2.22
CA THR A 201 27.96 -3.46 -3.34
C THR A 201 29.18 -4.21 -2.85
N THR A 202 29.27 -5.51 -3.15
CA THR A 202 30.39 -6.36 -2.71
C THR A 202 30.88 -7.26 -3.84
N GLU A 203 32.17 -7.56 -3.85
CA GLU A 203 32.75 -8.60 -4.71
C GLU A 203 32.75 -9.94 -3.97
N VAL A 204 32.15 -10.98 -4.56
CA VAL A 204 32.01 -12.31 -3.94
C VAL A 204 32.38 -13.42 -4.92
N TYR A 205 32.68 -14.62 -4.41
CA TYR A 205 32.86 -15.79 -5.26
C TYR A 205 31.54 -16.19 -5.90
N PHE A 206 31.58 -16.45 -7.20
CA PHE A 206 30.43 -16.88 -7.96
C PHE A 206 30.03 -18.30 -7.58
N HIS A 207 28.79 -18.48 -7.13
CA HIS A 207 28.17 -19.80 -6.98
C HIS A 207 26.94 -19.94 -7.87
N ILE A 208 26.68 -21.13 -8.43
CA ILE A 208 25.54 -21.33 -9.34
C ILE A 208 24.17 -21.18 -8.65
N ILE A 209 24.11 -21.50 -7.35
CA ILE A 209 22.89 -21.44 -6.53
C ILE A 209 22.53 -20.00 -6.14
N GLY A 210 23.51 -19.17 -5.78
CA GLY A 210 23.22 -17.81 -5.30
C GLY A 210 24.47 -17.08 -4.83
N GLN A 211 24.39 -15.75 -4.80
CA GLN A 211 25.49 -14.89 -4.34
C GLN A 211 25.14 -14.29 -2.98
N LYS A 212 25.88 -14.69 -1.93
CA LYS A 212 25.66 -14.19 -0.57
C LYS A 212 26.25 -12.79 -0.40
N CYS A 213 25.46 -11.86 0.10
CA CYS A 213 25.99 -10.55 0.47
C CYS A 213 26.94 -10.66 1.67
N SER A 214 28.16 -10.14 1.55
CA SER A 214 29.16 -10.18 2.63
C SER A 214 28.82 -9.24 3.81
N HIS A 215 27.95 -8.24 3.61
CA HIS A 215 27.56 -7.30 4.66
C HIS A 215 26.42 -7.82 5.54
N CYS A 216 25.34 -8.33 4.93
CA CYS A 216 24.12 -8.71 5.66
C CYS A 216 23.74 -10.19 5.55
N GLY A 217 24.48 -10.99 4.78
CA GLY A 217 24.21 -12.42 4.61
C GLY A 217 23.03 -12.76 3.70
N SER A 218 22.31 -11.76 3.16
CA SER A 218 21.17 -11.98 2.27
C SER A 218 21.59 -12.52 0.90
N TYR A 219 20.77 -13.39 0.32
CA TYR A 219 20.86 -13.83 -1.08
C TYR A 219 19.92 -13.06 -2.02
N ASN A 220 19.18 -12.05 -1.53
CA ASN A 220 18.42 -11.13 -2.36
C ASN A 220 19.36 -10.13 -3.05
N THR A 221 20.15 -10.65 -3.99
CA THR A 221 21.25 -9.94 -4.64
C THR A 221 21.10 -10.02 -6.17
N ARG A 222 21.70 -9.07 -6.87
CA ARG A 222 21.82 -9.10 -8.34
C ARG A 222 23.27 -8.85 -8.74
N THR A 223 23.74 -9.57 -9.75
CA THR A 223 25.04 -9.30 -10.35
C THR A 223 25.04 -7.96 -11.08
N ILE A 224 26.12 -7.21 -10.92
CA ILE A 224 26.35 -5.92 -11.55
C ILE A 224 27.73 -5.89 -12.20
N ALA A 225 27.98 -4.88 -13.04
CA ALA A 225 29.32 -4.59 -13.52
C ALA A 225 30.23 -4.12 -12.37
N PRO A 226 31.57 -4.25 -12.50
CA PRO A 226 32.49 -3.69 -11.52
C PRO A 226 32.22 -2.19 -11.29
N PRO A 227 32.17 -1.74 -10.03
CA PRO A 227 31.95 -0.33 -9.71
C PRO A 227 33.11 0.50 -10.25
N VAL A 228 32.78 1.65 -10.85
CA VAL A 228 33.79 2.63 -11.28
C VAL A 228 34.29 3.34 -10.03
N LEU A 229 35.52 3.04 -9.61
CA LEU A 229 36.16 3.76 -8.51
C LEU A 229 36.39 5.22 -8.95
N PRO A 230 36.04 6.22 -8.12
CA PRO A 230 36.45 7.60 -8.37
C PRO A 230 37.98 7.67 -8.47
N GLN A 231 38.49 8.32 -9.51
CA GLN A 231 39.91 8.62 -9.67
C GLN A 231 40.38 9.67 -8.66
#